data_AF-A0A9E4N841-F1
#
_entry.id   AF-A0A9E4N841-F1
#
_cell.length_a   1.000
_cell.length_b   1.000
_cell.length_c   1.000
_cell.angle_alpha   90.00
_cell.angle_beta   90.00
_cell.angle_gamma   90.00
#
_symmetry.space_group_name_H-M   'P 1'
#
loop_
_entity.id
_entity.type
_entity.pdbx_description
1 polymer ?
#
loop_
_entity_poly.entity_id
_entity_poly.type
_entity_poly.pdbx_seq_one_letter_code
_entity_poly.pdbx_strand_id
1 'polypeptide(L)'
;MNKQPTARIREIPYNYTSFSDREIVIRFLGKPMWTLIEKLRGTRRTGRSARMLFEILGDMWVVSRNPYLQDDLLDNEQRRKALIDALNHRLV
;
A
#
# COMPACT_ATOMS: atom_id res chain seq x y z
N MET A 1 29.15 20.09 2.88
CA MET A 1 27.85 19.76 3.53
C MET A 1 27.20 18.61 2.74
N ASN A 2 27.56 17.36 3.04
CA ASN A 2 26.86 16.21 2.46
C ASN A 2 25.54 16.01 3.21
N LYS A 3 24.44 16.51 2.62
CA LYS A 3 23.10 16.04 3.01
C LYS A 3 23.03 14.57 2.63
N GLN A 4 23.27 13.69 3.60
CA GLN A 4 22.86 12.29 3.47
C GLN A 4 21.40 12.31 3.00
N PRO A 5 21.03 11.63 1.90
CA PRO A 5 19.63 11.53 1.55
C PRO A 5 18.96 10.87 2.74
N THR A 6 18.06 11.60 3.41
CA THR A 6 17.17 11.03 4.42
C THR A 6 16.56 9.81 3.76
N ALA A 7 16.96 8.62 4.19
CA ALA A 7 16.45 7.38 3.65
C ALA A 7 14.93 7.49 3.68
N ARG A 8 14.30 7.56 2.51
CA ARG A 8 12.84 7.72 2.43
C ARG A 8 12.27 6.45 3.06
N ILE A 9 11.83 6.57 4.32
CA ILE A 9 11.20 5.49 5.06
C ILE A 9 9.92 5.18 4.28
N ARG A 10 9.90 4.04 3.60
CA ARG A 10 8.70 3.54 2.92
C ARG A 10 7.79 2.91 3.96
N GLU A 11 6.51 3.23 3.86
CA GLU A 11 5.46 2.63 4.68
C GLU A 11 4.81 1.43 3.97
N ILE A 12 4.90 1.36 2.63
CA ILE A 12 4.53 0.15 1.89
C ILE A 12 5.65 -0.89 2.07
N PRO A 13 5.33 -2.10 2.57
CA PRO A 13 6.34 -3.09 2.97
C PRO A 13 7.10 -3.71 1.79
N TYR A 14 6.58 -3.58 0.57
CA TYR A 14 7.12 -4.23 -0.62
C TYR A 14 7.79 -3.23 -1.56
N ASN A 15 9.08 -3.43 -1.81
CA ASN A 15 9.81 -2.70 -2.84
C ASN A 15 9.74 -3.44 -4.18
N TYR A 16 8.54 -3.51 -4.77
CA TYR A 16 8.32 -4.25 -6.02
C TYR A 16 8.41 -3.37 -7.28
N THR A 17 8.52 -2.05 -7.14
CA THR A 17 8.61 -1.10 -8.26
C THR A 17 9.31 0.20 -7.85
N SER A 18 9.73 1.00 -8.85
CA SER A 18 10.25 2.36 -8.62
C SER A 18 9.20 3.37 -8.11
N PHE A 19 7.91 3.00 -8.10
CA PHE A 19 6.83 3.87 -7.62
C PHE A 19 6.92 4.12 -6.12
N SER A 20 6.82 5.38 -5.73
CA SER A 20 6.74 5.82 -4.34
C SER A 20 5.35 5.57 -3.75
N ASP A 21 5.27 5.50 -2.42
CA ASP A 21 4.02 5.36 -1.68
C ASP A 21 3.02 6.45 -2.06
N ARG A 22 3.51 7.67 -2.30
CA ARG A 22 2.71 8.79 -2.82
C ARG A 22 2.08 8.46 -4.17
N GLU A 23 2.85 7.94 -5.12
CA GLU A 23 2.34 7.63 -6.46
C GLU A 23 1.34 6.49 -6.41
N ILE A 24 1.58 5.46 -5.58
CA ILE A 24 0.66 4.33 -5.39
C ILE A 24 -0.66 4.83 -4.78
N VAL A 25 -0.60 5.63 -3.71
CA VAL A 25 -1.80 6.23 -3.10
C VAL A 25 -2.57 7.09 -4.09
N ILE A 26 -1.89 7.97 -4.83
CA ILE A 26 -2.55 8.85 -5.80
C ILE A 26 -3.24 8.04 -6.91
N ARG A 27 -2.62 6.93 -7.33
CA ARG A 27 -3.16 6.10 -8.41
C ARG A 27 -4.42 5.32 -7.98
N PHE A 28 -4.50 4.86 -6.74
CA PHE A 28 -5.67 4.13 -6.23
C PHE A 28 -6.74 5.04 -5.63
N LEU A 29 -6.35 6.04 -4.85
CA LEU A 29 -7.26 6.85 -4.02
C LEU A 29 -7.34 8.31 -4.45
N GLY A 30 -6.52 8.73 -5.42
CA GLY A 30 -6.47 10.10 -5.90
C GLY A 30 -5.61 11.05 -5.05
N LYS A 31 -5.29 12.20 -5.64
CA LYS A 31 -4.51 13.28 -5.00
C LYS A 31 -5.16 13.84 -3.72
N PRO A 32 -6.49 14.01 -3.62
CA PRO A 32 -7.12 14.50 -2.39
C PRO A 32 -6.85 13.59 -1.19
N MET A 33 -6.84 12.26 -1.38
CA MET A 33 -6.58 11.30 -0.30
C MET A 33 -5.12 11.32 0.16
N TRP A 34 -4.17 11.48 -0.75
CA TRP A 34 -2.79 11.72 -0.35
C TRP A 34 -2.67 12.94 0.57
N THR A 35 -3.30 14.07 0.20
CA THR A 35 -3.29 15.28 1.03
C THR A 35 -3.94 15.06 2.40
N LEU A 36 -5.04 14.30 2.47
CA LEU A 36 -5.68 13.96 3.73
C LEU A 36 -4.76 13.10 4.61
N ILE A 37 -4.13 12.07 4.05
CA ILE A 37 -3.22 11.18 4.78
C ILE A 37 -2.02 11.97 5.35
N GLU A 38 -1.45 12.90 4.58
CA GLU A 38 -0.36 13.78 5.05
C GLU A 38 -0.81 14.67 6.22
N LYS A 39 -2.00 15.27 6.15
CA LYS A 39 -2.57 16.06 7.26
C LYS A 39 -2.78 15.20 8.51
N LEU A 40 -3.32 13.99 8.35
CA LEU A 40 -3.52 13.04 9.44
C LEU A 40 -2.18 12.57 10.04
N ARG A 41 -1.13 12.39 9.20
CA ARG A 41 0.22 12.07 9.67
C ARG A 41 0.77 13.14 10.62
N GLY A 42 0.57 14.41 10.30
CA GLY A 42 0.98 15.53 11.16
C GLY A 42 0.27 15.62 12.52
N THR A 43 -0.85 14.91 12.69
CA THR A 43 -1.70 14.98 13.89
C THR A 43 -1.56 13.73 14.80
N ARG A 44 -0.71 12.76 14.45
CA ARG A 44 -0.75 11.42 15.04
C ARG A 44 0.10 11.20 16.30
N ARG A 45 -0.36 10.27 17.14
CA ARG A 45 0.38 9.66 18.26
C ARG A 45 1.07 8.31 17.93
N THR A 46 0.40 7.36 17.27
CA THR A 46 0.89 5.96 17.15
C THR A 46 1.12 5.42 15.73
N GLY A 47 0.55 6.02 14.67
CA GLY A 47 0.79 5.61 13.28
C GLY A 47 0.09 4.33 12.78
N ARG A 48 -0.49 3.52 13.67
CA ARG A 48 -1.01 2.17 13.36
C ARG A 48 -2.02 2.13 12.20
N SER A 49 -2.98 3.04 12.16
CA SER A 49 -4.02 3.04 11.10
C SER A 49 -3.47 3.43 9.72
N ALA A 50 -2.41 4.24 9.61
CA ALA A 50 -1.77 4.41 8.30
C ALA A 50 -1.06 3.17 7.86
N ARG A 51 -0.33 2.54 8.79
CA ARG A 51 0.42 1.33 8.46
C ARG A 51 -0.50 0.27 7.84
N MET A 52 -1.67 0.03 8.45
CA MET A 52 -2.69 -0.87 7.90
C MET A 52 -3.15 -0.44 6.49
N LEU A 53 -3.39 0.86 6.28
CA LEU A 53 -3.74 1.39 4.96
C LEU A 53 -2.64 1.15 3.92
N PHE A 54 -1.37 1.42 4.24
CA PHE A 54 -0.24 1.22 3.33
C PHE A 54 0.04 -0.25 3.06
N GLU A 55 -0.18 -1.14 4.03
CA GLU A 55 -0.11 -2.58 3.86
C GLU A 55 -1.17 -3.07 2.85
N ILE A 56 -2.42 -2.61 2.96
CA ILE A 56 -3.50 -2.95 2.01
C ILE A 56 -3.22 -2.39 0.61
N LEU A 57 -2.79 -1.12 0.53
CA LEU A 57 -2.42 -0.52 -0.76
C LEU A 57 -1.22 -1.23 -1.39
N GLY A 58 -0.30 -1.76 -0.59
CA GLY A 58 0.80 -2.60 -1.03
C GLY A 58 0.32 -3.91 -1.67
N ASP A 59 -0.57 -4.64 -1.00
CA ASP A 59 -1.14 -5.89 -1.52
C ASP A 59 -1.91 -5.65 -2.83
N MET A 60 -2.76 -4.62 -2.86
CA MET A 60 -3.50 -4.23 -4.07
C MET A 60 -2.55 -3.86 -5.21
N TRP A 61 -1.46 -3.16 -4.90
CA TRP A 61 -0.45 -2.80 -5.90
C TRP A 61 0.21 -4.01 -6.51
N VAL A 62 0.64 -4.99 -5.69
CA VAL A 62 1.29 -6.22 -6.17
C VAL A 62 0.37 -6.98 -7.12
N VAL A 63 -0.91 -7.14 -6.77
CA VAL A 63 -1.91 -7.78 -7.64
C VAL A 63 -2.10 -7.01 -8.95
N SER A 64 -2.25 -5.68 -8.88
CA SER A 64 -2.46 -4.85 -10.07
C SER A 64 -1.28 -4.78 -11.05
N ARG A 65 -0.07 -5.13 -10.59
CA ARG A 65 1.17 -5.02 -11.37
C ARG A 65 1.71 -6.36 -11.83
N ASN A 66 1.16 -7.48 -11.35
CA ASN A 66 1.61 -8.82 -11.70
C ASN A 66 0.48 -9.57 -12.42
N PRO A 67 0.46 -9.56 -13.78
CA PRO A 67 -0.53 -10.29 -14.56
C PRO A 67 -0.62 -11.77 -14.20
N TYR A 68 0.51 -12.43 -13.92
CA TYR A 68 0.51 -13.84 -13.53
C TYR A 68 -0.17 -14.09 -12.19
N LEU A 69 -0.02 -13.18 -11.23
CA LEU A 69 -0.75 -13.28 -9.96
C LEU A 69 -2.24 -13.02 -10.17
N GLN A 70 -2.58 -12.08 -11.06
CA GLN A 70 -3.97 -11.82 -11.41
C GLN A 70 -4.61 -13.05 -12.08
N ASP A 71 -3.94 -13.67 -13.04
CA ASP A 71 -4.38 -14.88 -13.72
C ASP A 71 -4.54 -16.05 -12.72
N ASP A 72 -3.57 -16.25 -11.83
CA ASP A 72 -3.65 -17.28 -10.77
C ASP A 72 -4.84 -17.07 -9.82
N LEU A 73 -5.15 -15.81 -9.48
CA LEU A 73 -6.32 -15.46 -8.66
C LEU A 73 -7.64 -15.60 -9.44
N LEU A 74 -7.62 -15.48 -10.77
CA LEU A 74 -8.79 -15.73 -11.61
C LEU A 74 -9.04 -17.24 -11.76
N ASP A 75 -7.99 -18.03 -11.91
CA ASP A 75 -8.05 -19.48 -12.11
C ASP A 75 -8.32 -20.25 -10.81
N ASN A 76 -7.94 -19.70 -9.65
CA ASN A 76 -8.09 -20.35 -8.36
C ASN A 76 -8.91 -19.53 -7.35
N GLU A 77 -10.20 -19.89 -7.23
CA GLU A 77 -11.13 -19.24 -6.30
C GLU A 77 -10.71 -19.34 -4.83
N GLN A 78 -10.06 -20.43 -4.39
CA GLN A 78 -9.57 -20.56 -3.02
C GLN A 78 -8.47 -19.55 -2.72
N ARG A 79 -7.52 -19.34 -3.66
CA ARG A 79 -6.47 -18.33 -3.51
C ARG A 79 -7.03 -16.92 -3.51
N ARG A 80 -8.00 -16.63 -4.38
CA ARG A 80 -8.72 -15.36 -4.37
C ARG A 80 -9.39 -15.09 -3.05
N LYS A 81 -10.09 -16.08 -2.49
CA LYS A 81 -10.74 -15.97 -1.19
C LYS A 81 -9.71 -15.74 -0.07
N ALA A 82 -8.61 -16.49 -0.05
CA ALA A 82 -7.55 -16.32 0.94
C ALA A 82 -6.94 -14.91 0.91
N LEU A 83 -6.73 -14.33 -0.28
CA LEU A 83 -6.29 -12.93 -0.42
C LEU A 83 -7.33 -11.96 0.15
N ILE A 84 -8.60 -12.11 -0.21
CA ILE A 84 -9.68 -11.25 0.30
C ILE A 84 -9.80 -11.34 1.82
N ASP A 85 -9.73 -12.55 2.37
CA ASP A 85 -9.75 -12.77 3.82
C ASP A 85 -8.55 -12.10 4.50
N ALA A 86 -7.34 -12.22 3.93
CA ALA A 86 -6.16 -11.54 4.44
C ALA A 86 -6.30 -10.00 4.41
N LEU A 87 -6.87 -9.44 3.35
CA LEU A 87 -7.14 -8.00 3.25
C LEU A 87 -8.17 -7.54 4.29
N ASN A 88 -9.26 -8.31 4.49
CA ASN A 88 -10.28 -8.02 5.48
C ASN A 88 -9.74 -8.08 6.91
N HIS A 89 -8.89 -9.07 7.21
CA HIS A 89 -8.22 -9.17 8.51
C HIS A 89 -7.32 -7.97 8.82
N ARG A 90 -6.81 -7.26 7.81
CA ARG A 90 -6.01 -6.04 8.00
C ARG A 90 -6.86 -4.78 8.21
N LEU A 91 -8.18 -4.84 8.08
CA LEU A 91 -9.07 -3.70 8.30
C LEU A 91 -9.67 -3.64 9.71
N VAL A 92 -9.54 -4.72 10.50
CA VAL A 92 -10.17 -4.91 11.83
C VAL A 92 -9.12 -5.11 12.91
#